data_AF-A0A8S4R604-F1
#
_entry.id   AF-A0A8S4R604-F1
#
_cell.length_a   1.000
_cell.length_b   1.000
_cell.length_c   1.000
_cell.angle_alpha   90.00
_cell.angle_beta   90.00
_cell.angle_gamma   90.00
#
_symmetry.space_group_name_H-M   'P 1'
#
loop_
_entity.id
_entity.type
_entity.pdbx_description
1 polymer ?
#
loop_
_entity_poly.entity_id
_entity_poly.type
_entity_poly.pdbx_seq_one_letter_code
_entity_poly.pdbx_strand_id
1 'polypeptide(L)'
;MGLIRRLRVTQRAMERAMLGVSLRDQIRNEEIRRRTRVTDIAQRVAKLKWQWAGHIARRTDGRWGLKVLEWRPRTGTTDSPLCRACMEADETPTHVMLRCRGEAEQRAAYLGSTASLPEALSDLGLLRF
;
A
#
# COMPACT_ATOMS: atom_id res chain seq x y z
N MET A 1 -12.10 0.86 -15.25
CA MET A 1 -11.33 1.94 -14.58
C MET A 1 -10.89 1.50 -13.18
N GLY A 2 -9.59 1.28 -12.96
CA GLY A 2 -9.05 0.87 -11.65
C GLY A 2 -9.28 1.91 -10.54
N LEU A 3 -9.34 1.46 -9.28
CA LEU A 3 -9.60 2.28 -8.10
C LEU A 3 -8.59 3.43 -7.93
N ILE A 4 -7.29 3.13 -8.06
CA ILE A 4 -6.21 4.12 -7.94
C ILE A 4 -6.36 5.26 -8.96
N ARG A 5 -6.81 4.96 -10.19
CA ARG A 5 -7.05 5.98 -11.21
C ARG A 5 -8.16 6.96 -10.77
N ARG A 6 -9.26 6.44 -10.21
CA ARG A 6 -10.36 7.26 -9.70
C ARG A 6 -9.90 8.17 -8.57
N LEU A 7 -9.17 7.62 -7.59
CA LEU A 7 -8.58 8.40 -6.50
C LEU A 7 -7.64 9.50 -7.00
N ARG A 8 -6.79 9.20 -7.99
CA ARG A 8 -5.91 10.21 -8.60
C ARG A 8 -6.69 11.33 -9.26
N VAL A 9 -7.77 11.01 -9.99
CA VAL A 9 -8.66 12.01 -10.62
C VAL A 9 -9.30 12.90 -9.55
N THR A 10 -9.84 12.31 -8.47
CA THR A 10 -10.40 13.08 -7.35
C THR A 10 -9.36 13.99 -6.72
N GLN A 11 -8.14 13.49 -6.44
CA GLN A 11 -7.05 14.29 -5.93
C GLN A 11 -6.71 15.47 -6.87
N ARG A 12 -6.66 15.24 -8.20
CA ARG A 12 -6.40 16.32 -9.18
C ARG A 12 -7.49 17.39 -9.15
N ALA A 13 -8.75 17.02 -8.93
CA ALA A 13 -9.85 17.98 -8.83
C ALA A 13 -9.72 18.81 -7.54
N MET A 14 -9.42 18.16 -6.41
CA MET A 14 -9.21 18.83 -5.13
C MET A 14 -8.02 19.80 -5.18
N GLU A 15 -6.89 19.40 -5.76
CA GLU A 15 -5.72 20.27 -5.88
C GLU A 15 -5.98 21.50 -6.76
N ARG A 16 -6.81 21.37 -7.81
CA ARG A 16 -7.26 22.52 -8.60
C ARG A 16 -8.12 23.47 -7.79
N ALA A 17 -9.06 22.94 -7.01
CA ALA A 17 -9.89 23.74 -6.11
C ALA A 17 -9.05 24.47 -5.05
N MET A 18 -8.04 23.81 -4.47
CA MET A 18 -7.11 24.43 -3.51
C MET A 18 -6.35 25.64 -4.09
N LEU A 19 -5.99 25.57 -5.38
CA LEU A 19 -5.28 26.65 -6.07
C LEU A 19 -6.21 27.69 -6.72
N GLY A 20 -7.53 27.48 -6.69
CA GLY A 20 -8.50 28.32 -7.38
C GLY A 20 -8.36 28.30 -8.91
N VAL A 21 -7.84 27.21 -9.49
CA VAL A 21 -7.61 27.10 -10.94
C VAL A 21 -8.64 26.18 -11.59
N SER A 22 -9.01 26.51 -12.82
CA SER A 22 -9.95 25.78 -13.66
C SER A 22 -9.22 24.95 -14.72
N LEU A 23 -9.99 24.18 -15.50
CA LEU A 23 -9.43 23.49 -16.68
C LEU A 23 -9.07 24.45 -17.82
N ARG A 24 -9.67 25.65 -17.86
CA ARG A 24 -9.43 26.65 -18.91
C ARG A 24 -8.04 27.28 -18.80
N ASP A 25 -7.47 27.29 -17.61
CA ASP A 25 -6.11 27.81 -17.37
C ASP A 25 -5.03 26.91 -17.99
N GLN A 26 -5.41 25.71 -18.44
CA GLN A 26 -4.54 24.72 -19.11
C GLN A 26 -3.22 24.45 -18.37
N ILE A 27 -3.22 24.62 -17.05
CA ILE A 27 -2.04 24.38 -16.21
C ILE A 27 -1.74 22.89 -16.19
N ARG A 28 -0.48 22.56 -16.49
CA ARG A 28 0.04 21.18 -16.47
C ARG A 28 -0.13 20.55 -15.08
N ASN A 29 -0.45 19.27 -15.03
CA ASN A 29 -0.65 18.56 -13.77
C ASN A 29 0.64 18.53 -12.93
N GLU A 30 1.82 18.50 -13.57
CA GLU A 30 3.11 18.58 -12.90
C GLU A 30 3.28 19.89 -12.14
N GLU A 31 2.80 21.00 -12.71
CA GLU A 31 2.85 22.32 -12.07
C GLU A 31 1.87 22.41 -10.89
N ILE A 32 0.66 21.85 -11.02
CA ILE A 32 -0.31 21.75 -9.92
C ILE A 32 0.29 20.95 -8.76
N ARG A 33 0.98 19.83 -9.04
CA ARG A 33 1.69 19.03 -8.02
C ARG A 33 2.80 19.84 -7.34
N ARG A 34 3.60 20.56 -8.12
CA ARG A 34 4.71 21.38 -7.62
C ARG A 34 4.22 22.47 -6.66
N ARG A 35 3.09 23.11 -6.98
CA ARG A 35 2.48 24.16 -6.15
C ARG A 35 1.84 23.63 -4.88
N THR A 36 1.03 22.57 -4.98
CA THR A 36 0.29 22.03 -3.84
C THR A 36 1.17 21.21 -2.90
N ARG A 37 2.21 20.55 -3.42
CA ARG A 37 3.11 19.62 -2.69
C ARG A 37 2.37 18.50 -1.94
N VAL A 38 1.13 18.20 -2.36
CA VAL A 38 0.33 17.13 -1.77
C VAL A 38 0.90 15.79 -2.23
N THR A 39 1.06 14.86 -1.29
CA THR A 39 1.55 13.50 -1.57
C THR A 39 0.65 12.76 -2.58
N ASP A 40 1.23 11.99 -3.51
CA ASP A 40 0.43 11.21 -4.46
C ASP A 40 -0.42 10.16 -3.71
N ILE A 41 -1.72 10.14 -3.99
CA ILE A 41 -2.66 9.27 -3.28
C ILE A 41 -2.31 7.78 -3.45
N ALA A 42 -1.73 7.38 -4.58
CA ALA A 42 -1.34 5.98 -4.78
C ALA A 42 -0.20 5.59 -3.82
N GLN A 43 0.78 6.47 -3.65
CA GLN A 43 1.87 6.27 -2.70
C GLN A 43 1.33 6.25 -1.27
N ARG A 44 0.40 7.16 -0.93
CA ARG A 44 -0.21 7.20 0.40
C ARG A 44 -1.00 5.93 0.71
N VAL A 45 -1.82 5.45 -0.23
CA VAL A 45 -2.58 4.20 -0.10
C VAL A 45 -1.64 3.01 0.05
N ALA A 46 -0.60 2.91 -0.78
CA ALA A 46 0.38 1.83 -0.67
C ALA A 46 1.10 1.85 0.70
N LYS A 47 1.56 3.02 1.15
CA LYS A 47 2.18 3.17 2.47
C LYS A 47 1.24 2.73 3.58
N LEU A 48 -0.02 3.15 3.55
CA LEU A 48 -1.02 2.76 4.56
C LEU A 48 -1.31 1.25 4.53
N LYS A 49 -1.39 0.64 3.34
CA LYS A 49 -1.53 -0.82 3.18
C LYS A 49 -0.40 -1.55 3.89
N TRP A 50 0.84 -1.17 3.60
CA TRP A 50 2.02 -1.82 4.19
C TRP A 50 2.17 -1.52 5.69
N GLN A 51 1.80 -0.31 6.12
CA GLN A 51 1.77 0.02 7.54
C GLN A 51 0.77 -0.84 8.32
N TRP A 52 -0.41 -1.04 7.76
CA TRP A 52 -1.40 -1.94 8.35
C TRP A 52 -0.88 -3.39 8.38
N ALA A 53 -0.28 -3.87 7.29
CA ALA A 53 0.33 -5.20 7.22
C ALA A 53 1.37 -5.42 8.34
N GLY A 54 2.28 -4.47 8.51
CA GLY A 54 3.30 -4.51 9.55
C GLY A 54 2.73 -4.45 10.96
N HIS A 55 1.64 -3.69 11.16
CA HIS A 55 0.92 -3.66 12.43
C HIS A 55 0.27 -5.00 12.76
N ILE A 56 -0.36 -5.66 11.77
CA ILE A 56 -0.93 -7.00 11.96
C ILE A 56 0.17 -8.04 12.22
N ALA A 57 1.30 -7.96 11.52
CA ALA A 57 2.44 -8.86 11.72
C ALA A 57 3.03 -8.81 13.14
N ARG A 58 2.97 -7.64 13.81
CA ARG A 58 3.41 -7.48 15.21
C ARG A 58 2.39 -7.94 16.25
N ARG A 59 1.14 -8.17 15.86
CA ARG A 59 0.08 -8.54 16.80
C ARG A 59 0.17 -10.02 17.13
N THR A 60 0.16 -10.34 18.43
CA THR A 60 0.09 -11.71 18.95
C THR A 60 -1.25 -12.02 19.61
N ASP A 61 -2.21 -11.08 19.58
CA ASP A 61 -3.48 -11.13 20.32
C ASP A 61 -4.57 -11.98 19.66
N GLY A 62 -4.23 -12.82 18.66
CA GLY A 62 -5.13 -13.81 18.07
C GLY A 62 -6.39 -13.25 17.39
N ARG A 63 -6.45 -11.94 17.13
CA ARG A 63 -7.61 -11.28 16.53
C ARG A 63 -7.82 -11.72 15.09
N TRP A 64 -9.07 -11.54 14.63
CA TRP A 64 -9.52 -11.92 13.29
C TRP A 64 -8.64 -11.38 12.15
N GLY A 65 -7.98 -10.23 12.32
CA GLY A 65 -7.09 -9.66 11.31
C GLY A 65 -5.92 -10.58 10.90
N LEU A 66 -5.31 -11.30 11.86
CA LEU A 66 -4.28 -12.30 11.55
C LEU A 66 -4.90 -13.51 10.85
N LYS A 67 -6.05 -13.98 11.36
CA LYS A 67 -6.78 -15.13 10.79
C LYS A 67 -7.21 -14.89 9.34
N VAL A 68 -7.59 -13.67 8.97
CA VAL A 68 -7.95 -13.31 7.60
C VAL A 68 -6.75 -13.33 6.67
N LEU A 69 -5.55 -12.94 7.13
CA LEU A 69 -4.33 -13.00 6.33
C LEU A 69 -3.85 -14.43 6.12
N GLU A 70 -4.00 -15.28 7.14
CA GLU A 70 -3.65 -16.70 7.08
C GLU A 70 -4.72 -17.55 6.37
N TRP A 71 -5.92 -16.99 6.15
CA TRP A 71 -7.04 -17.73 5.59
C TRP A 71 -6.77 -18.16 4.14
N ARG A 72 -7.05 -19.43 3.86
CA ARG A 72 -6.92 -20.05 2.54
C ARG A 72 -8.27 -20.60 2.07
N PRO A 73 -8.80 -20.13 0.93
CA PRO A 73 -9.94 -20.79 0.30
C PRO A 73 -9.52 -22.18 -0.21
N ARG A 74 -10.41 -23.17 -0.08
CA ARG A 74 -10.16 -24.55 -0.57
C ARG A 74 -10.08 -24.64 -2.10
N THR A 75 -10.64 -23.67 -2.80
CA THR A 75 -10.69 -23.59 -4.26
C THR A 75 -10.41 -22.15 -4.69
N GLY A 76 -9.19 -21.88 -5.16
CA GLY A 76 -8.86 -20.65 -5.88
C GLY A 76 -8.11 -19.56 -5.09
N THR A 77 -8.12 -18.38 -5.70
CA THR A 77 -7.43 -17.13 -5.35
C THR A 77 -7.77 -16.65 -3.93
N THR A 78 -6.78 -16.27 -3.13
CA THR A 78 -7.02 -15.70 -1.79
C THR A 78 -7.54 -14.26 -1.91
N ASP A 79 -8.52 -13.89 -1.08
CA ASP A 79 -8.96 -12.50 -0.90
C ASP A 79 -8.08 -11.73 0.08
N SER A 80 -6.88 -12.24 0.39
CA SER A 80 -5.92 -11.53 1.23
C SER A 80 -5.67 -10.13 0.67
N PRO A 81 -5.86 -9.08 1.48
CA PRO A 81 -5.64 -7.71 1.05
C PRO A 81 -4.15 -7.44 0.71
N LEU A 82 -3.25 -8.33 1.10
CA LEU A 82 -1.81 -8.19 0.88
C LEU A 82 -1.34 -8.85 -0.41
N CYS A 83 -1.80 -10.05 -0.73
CA CYS A 83 -1.49 -10.76 -1.98
C CYS A 83 -2.70 -11.54 -2.47
N ARG A 84 -3.10 -11.35 -3.73
CA ARG A 84 -4.25 -12.06 -4.31
C ARG A 84 -3.86 -13.42 -4.91
N ALA A 85 -2.62 -13.59 -5.35
CA ALA A 85 -2.25 -14.65 -6.31
C ALA A 85 -1.45 -15.83 -5.72
N CYS A 86 -0.84 -15.71 -4.55
CA CYS A 86 0.08 -16.74 -4.04
C CYS A 86 -0.63 -17.82 -3.18
N MET A 87 -0.20 -19.07 -3.35
CA MET A 87 -0.70 -20.29 -2.70
C MET A 87 0.47 -21.18 -2.22
N GLU A 88 1.62 -20.60 -1.85
CA GLU A 88 2.77 -21.39 -1.33
C GLU A 88 2.67 -21.49 0.21
N ALA A 89 3.02 -22.64 0.80
CA ALA A 89 2.79 -22.95 2.21
C ALA A 89 3.54 -22.00 3.18
N ASP A 90 2.91 -21.74 4.34
CA ASP A 90 3.31 -20.81 5.41
C ASP A 90 3.37 -19.32 5.04
N GLU A 91 2.38 -18.78 4.31
CA GLU A 91 2.27 -17.31 4.18
C GLU A 91 1.73 -16.66 5.46
N THR A 92 2.59 -16.58 6.46
CA THR A 92 2.47 -15.61 7.54
C THR A 92 2.56 -14.19 6.94
N PRO A 93 2.06 -13.15 7.63
CA PRO A 93 2.27 -11.75 7.22
C PRO A 93 3.75 -11.46 6.89
N THR A 94 4.67 -12.15 7.59
CA THR A 94 6.11 -12.19 7.33
C THR A 94 6.48 -12.63 5.91
N HIS A 95 5.92 -13.75 5.43
CA HIS A 95 6.17 -14.23 4.07
C HIS A 95 5.69 -13.21 3.04
N VAL A 96 4.46 -12.68 3.20
CA VAL A 96 3.92 -11.73 2.22
C VAL A 96 4.77 -10.48 2.15
N MET A 97 5.21 -9.98 3.31
CA MET A 97 6.05 -8.79 3.40
C MET A 97 7.50 -9.00 2.93
N LEU A 98 8.06 -10.22 3.04
CA LEU A 98 9.50 -10.44 2.78
C LEU A 98 9.83 -11.33 1.57
N ARG A 99 8.98 -12.31 1.27
CA ARG A 99 9.34 -13.42 0.36
C ARG A 99 8.35 -13.67 -0.78
N CYS A 100 7.10 -13.23 -0.65
CA CYS A 100 6.07 -13.45 -1.67
C CYS A 100 6.51 -12.93 -3.05
N ARG A 101 6.45 -13.79 -4.07
CA ARG A 101 6.78 -13.47 -5.47
C ARG A 101 5.69 -12.65 -6.14
N GLY A 102 4.42 -12.89 -5.80
CA GLY A 102 3.28 -12.14 -6.35
C GLY A 102 3.26 -10.66 -5.97
N GLU A 103 3.97 -10.28 -4.90
CA GLU A 103 4.10 -8.89 -4.45
C GLU A 103 5.53 -8.34 -4.62
N ALA A 104 6.42 -9.04 -5.33
CA ALA A 104 7.84 -8.68 -5.40
C ALA A 104 8.09 -7.28 -5.98
N GLU A 105 7.38 -6.90 -7.04
CA GLU A 105 7.48 -5.57 -7.65
C GLU A 105 6.97 -4.46 -6.72
N GLN A 106 5.82 -4.68 -6.08
CA GLN A 106 5.27 -3.71 -5.12
C GLN A 106 6.16 -3.60 -3.88
N ARG A 107 6.68 -4.72 -3.37
CA ARG A 107 7.62 -4.75 -2.27
C ARG A 107 8.89 -3.97 -2.61
N ALA A 108 9.53 -4.25 -3.74
CA ALA A 108 10.73 -3.52 -4.15
C ALA A 108 10.48 -2.01 -4.26
N ALA A 109 9.33 -1.60 -4.79
CA ALA A 109 8.98 -0.19 -4.97
C ALA A 109 8.68 0.56 -3.65
N TYR A 110 8.15 -0.11 -2.62
CA TYR A 110 7.64 0.54 -1.39
C TYR A 110 8.36 0.15 -0.09
N LEU A 111 9.01 -1.01 -0.06
CA LEU A 111 9.77 -1.55 1.07
C LEU A 111 11.27 -1.73 0.76
N GLY A 112 11.73 -1.47 -0.48
CA GLY A 112 13.12 -1.66 -0.88
C GLY A 112 13.59 -3.13 -0.81
N SER A 113 14.90 -3.34 -0.65
CA SER A 113 15.51 -4.66 -0.43
C SER A 113 15.55 -4.98 1.07
N THR A 114 14.39 -5.15 1.69
CA THR A 114 14.32 -5.46 3.13
C THR A 114 14.70 -6.91 3.39
N ALA A 115 15.77 -7.12 4.17
CA ALA A 115 16.28 -8.45 4.50
C ALA A 115 15.53 -9.07 5.70
N SER A 116 14.91 -8.24 6.54
CA SER A 116 14.21 -8.66 7.76
C SER A 116 12.94 -7.85 8.05
N LEU A 117 12.03 -8.42 8.87
CA LEU A 117 10.81 -7.73 9.30
C LEU A 117 11.09 -6.45 10.10
N PRO A 118 12.02 -6.42 11.08
CA PRO A 118 12.33 -5.19 11.82
C PRO A 118 12.78 -4.04 10.91
N GLU A 119 13.60 -4.32 9.89
CA GLU A 119 14.01 -3.33 8.89
C GLU A 119 12.82 -2.82 8.08
N ALA A 120 11.98 -3.72 7.57
CA ALA A 120 10.78 -3.33 6.82
C ALA A 120 9.81 -2.49 7.67
N LEU A 121 9.71 -2.78 8.97
CA LEU A 121 8.91 -1.99 9.90
C LEU A 121 9.53 -0.63 10.21
N SER A 122 10.85 -0.54 10.24
CA SER A 122 11.61 0.72 10.36
C SER A 122 11.37 1.62 9.15
N ASP A 123 11.52 1.07 7.94
CA ASP A 123 11.33 1.78 6.67
C ASP A 123 9.90 2.32 6.48
N LEU A 124 8.93 1.59 7.04
CA LEU A 124 7.54 2.03 7.09
C LEU A 124 7.25 3.12 8.14
N GLY A 125 8.26 3.49 8.94
CA GLY A 125 8.13 4.43 10.05
C GLY A 125 7.22 3.92 11.16
N LEU A 126 7.15 2.60 11.34
CA LEU A 126 6.29 1.93 12.32
C LEU A 126 7.02 1.53 13.59
N LEU A 127 8.35 1.62 13.61
CA LEU A 127 9.13 1.61 14.84
C LEU A 127 9.05 3.01 15.45
N ARG A 128 8.00 3.27 16.22
CA ARG A 128 8.06 4.26 17.30
C ARG A 128 8.36 3.48 18.58
N PHE A 129 9.48 3.82 19.22
CA PHE A 129 9.70 3.54 20.63
C PHE A 129 8.62 4.25 21.47
#